data_AF-A0A0G0DLF8-F1
#
_entry.id   AF-A0A0G0DLF8-F1
#
_cell.length_a   1.000
_cell.length_b   1.000
_cell.length_c   1.000
_cell.angle_alpha   90.00
_cell.angle_beta   90.00
_cell.angle_gamma   90.00
#
_symmetry.space_group_name_H-M   'P 1'
#
loop_
_entity.id
_entity.type
_entity.pdbx_description
1 polymer ?
#
loop_
_entity_poly.entity_id
_entity_poly.type
_entity_poly.pdbx_seq_one_letter_code
_entity_poly.pdbx_strand_id
1 'polypeptide(L)'
;MQDKKIRECIEKIKIGNRSDIKIANNEIGLIWSGIKRESEKSREFVNIFISEFGNFEGINGESNKIAFIGSLKYAFMRANEFDDCFESCKRFVLYCMCNDSGHIRQAMIHSSEYLIMFLNLRPSDFDIEKYGEKYFIKNRERFGKFIWDLEQMADHYNKKEYNKYKYIESLPPSVYKSLEKMRYDLVENGYRREIYQKYKDAKLSEILPQLTFKYTTLGADTIKDGFICDTCKKEKNRLGSSNPIAKKPKMICEDCAIDGYMDSYGYKTHEAAAARRRRLFDVGYLFQDFVADRYLTENNISSIGKLEFEEIQAVFMLGKDMYNMLFDKGDKIELEEIFDQKDIEKKLKAVLDNGEFDWEFFRKSIKK
;
A
#
# COMPACT_ATOMS: atom_id res chain seq x y z
N MET A 1 18.45 -17.41 27.50
CA MET A 1 17.97 -17.02 28.87
C MET A 1 17.35 -15.62 28.86
N GLN A 2 17.96 -14.66 28.15
CA GLN A 2 17.40 -13.32 27.99
C GLN A 2 16.06 -13.33 27.24
N ASP A 3 15.89 -14.22 26.26
CA ASP A 3 14.69 -14.29 25.40
C ASP A 3 13.46 -14.73 26.18
N LYS A 4 13.61 -15.75 27.03
CA LYS A 4 12.56 -16.21 27.96
C LYS A 4 12.10 -15.06 28.85
N LYS A 5 13.04 -14.29 29.40
CA LYS A 5 12.74 -13.16 30.29
C LYS A 5 12.00 -12.03 29.57
N ILE A 6 12.38 -11.71 28.32
CA ILE A 6 11.68 -10.71 27.51
C ILE A 6 10.25 -11.17 27.22
N ARG A 7 10.05 -12.43 26.81
CA ARG A 7 8.72 -12.99 26.56
C ARG A 7 7.83 -12.96 27.80
N GLU A 8 8.38 -13.32 28.97
CA GLU A 8 7.67 -13.19 30.25
C GLU A 8 7.27 -11.73 30.56
N CYS A 9 8.13 -10.76 30.24
CA CYS A 9 7.79 -9.34 30.39
C CYS A 9 6.70 -8.90 29.42
N ILE A 10 6.75 -9.34 28.16
CA ILE A 10 5.72 -9.03 27.17
C ILE A 10 4.38 -9.64 27.59
N GLU A 11 4.35 -10.89 28.08
CA GLU A 11 3.13 -11.49 28.61
C GLU A 11 2.56 -10.68 29.78
N LYS A 12 3.41 -10.26 30.73
CA LYS A 12 2.97 -9.35 31.81
C LYS A 12 2.39 -8.03 31.28
N ILE A 13 2.91 -7.50 30.17
CA ILE A 13 2.34 -6.30 29.54
C ILE A 13 0.98 -6.63 28.91
N LYS A 14 0.84 -7.78 28.26
CA LYS A 14 -0.37 -8.19 27.54
C LYS A 14 -1.56 -8.51 28.44
N ILE A 15 -1.32 -9.08 29.63
CA ILE A 15 -2.40 -9.54 30.53
C ILE A 15 -2.39 -8.94 31.93
N GLY A 16 -1.27 -8.34 32.35
CA GLY A 16 -1.07 -7.87 33.72
C GLY A 16 -1.73 -6.53 34.01
N ASN A 17 -1.69 -6.15 35.30
CA ASN A 17 -2.20 -4.85 35.75
C ASN A 17 -1.15 -3.73 35.54
N ARG A 18 -1.50 -2.49 35.91
CA ARG A 18 -0.61 -1.32 35.78
C ARG A 18 0.75 -1.49 36.49
N SER A 19 0.80 -2.17 37.63
CA SER A 19 2.04 -2.45 38.36
C SER A 19 2.91 -3.44 37.58
N ASP A 20 2.31 -4.52 37.09
CA ASP A 20 3.00 -5.54 36.28
C ASP A 20 3.59 -4.94 35.01
N ILE A 21 2.80 -4.10 34.31
CA ILE A 21 3.23 -3.38 33.11
C ILE A 21 4.45 -2.49 33.40
N LYS A 22 4.44 -1.77 34.53
CA LYS A 22 5.56 -0.89 34.91
C LYS A 22 6.82 -1.70 35.20
N ILE A 23 6.70 -2.79 35.96
CA ILE A 23 7.83 -3.68 36.29
C ILE A 23 8.40 -4.28 35.01
N ALA A 24 7.54 -4.82 34.13
CA ALA A 24 7.95 -5.41 32.86
C ALA A 24 8.67 -4.40 31.95
N ASN A 25 8.15 -3.17 31.82
CA ASN A 25 8.78 -2.14 30.98
C ASN A 25 10.16 -1.70 31.50
N ASN A 26 10.33 -1.63 32.82
CA ASN A 26 11.63 -1.35 33.43
C ASN A 26 12.63 -2.47 33.15
N GLU A 27 12.20 -3.72 33.29
CA GLU A 27 13.03 -4.89 33.04
C GLU A 27 13.44 -4.99 31.57
N ILE A 28 12.51 -4.77 30.63
CA ILE A 28 12.82 -4.71 29.19
C ILE A 28 13.86 -3.60 28.93
N GLY A 29 13.73 -2.44 29.56
CA GLY A 29 14.70 -1.34 29.42
C GLY A 29 16.10 -1.71 29.91
N LEU A 30 16.20 -2.41 31.05
CA LEU A 30 17.48 -2.93 31.56
C LEU A 30 18.09 -3.94 30.59
N ILE A 31 17.32 -4.89 30.09
CA ILE A 31 17.78 -5.88 29.11
C ILE A 31 18.26 -5.18 27.84
N TRP A 32 17.45 -4.27 27.29
CA TRP A 32 17.77 -3.50 26.09
C TRP A 32 19.08 -2.72 26.22
N SER A 33 19.32 -2.09 27.39
CA SER A 33 20.55 -1.32 27.64
C SER A 33 21.83 -2.17 27.59
N GLY A 34 21.72 -3.47 27.87
CA GLY A 34 22.84 -4.41 27.82
C GLY A 34 23.11 -5.01 26.42
N ILE A 35 22.27 -4.71 25.41
CA ILE A 35 22.39 -5.30 24.07
C ILE A 35 23.22 -4.41 23.15
N LYS A 36 24.35 -4.94 22.68
CA LYS A 36 25.21 -4.29 21.68
C LYS A 36 24.45 -4.07 20.35
N ARG A 37 24.65 -2.93 19.72
CA ARG A 37 24.14 -2.61 18.35
C ARG A 37 24.63 -3.59 17.31
N GLU A 38 23.80 -3.84 16.30
CA GLU A 38 24.13 -4.65 15.13
C GLU A 38 24.59 -6.07 15.50
N SER A 39 24.13 -6.58 16.64
CA SER A 39 24.44 -7.94 17.10
C SER A 39 23.28 -8.89 16.83
N GLU A 40 23.57 -10.19 16.74
CA GLU A 40 22.54 -11.23 16.63
C GLU A 40 21.49 -11.12 17.75
N LYS A 41 21.95 -10.77 18.97
CA LYS A 41 21.07 -10.53 20.12
C LYS A 41 20.15 -9.31 19.93
N SER A 42 20.62 -8.27 19.22
CA SER A 42 19.79 -7.11 18.84
C SER A 42 18.66 -7.56 17.92
N ARG A 43 18.99 -8.39 16.92
CA ARG A 43 18.00 -8.95 15.99
C ARG A 43 17.00 -9.86 16.70
N GLU A 44 17.48 -10.77 17.53
CA GLU A 44 16.64 -11.67 18.33
C GLU A 44 15.67 -10.89 19.22
N PHE A 45 16.17 -9.86 19.91
CA PHE A 45 15.35 -8.97 20.73
C PHE A 45 14.19 -8.34 19.93
N VAL A 46 14.48 -7.79 18.74
CA VAL A 46 13.45 -7.19 17.87
C VAL A 46 12.47 -8.25 17.38
N ASN A 47 12.96 -9.42 16.98
CA ASN A 47 12.14 -10.53 16.49
C ASN A 47 11.17 -11.08 17.54
N ILE A 48 11.52 -11.01 18.82
CA ILE A 48 10.59 -11.37 19.89
C ILE A 48 9.35 -10.48 19.85
N PHE A 49 9.49 -9.15 19.68
CA PHE A 49 8.36 -8.24 19.54
C PHE A 49 7.59 -8.47 18.23
N ILE A 50 8.30 -8.65 17.11
CA ILE A 50 7.67 -8.90 15.80
C ILE A 50 6.81 -10.17 15.85
N SER A 51 7.26 -11.22 16.56
CA SER A 51 6.50 -12.46 16.70
C SER A 51 5.15 -12.29 17.39
N GLU A 52 4.95 -11.18 18.12
CA GLU A 52 3.71 -10.87 18.82
C GLU A 52 2.74 -10.02 18.00
N PHE A 53 3.16 -9.47 16.84
CA PHE A 53 2.30 -8.61 16.01
C PHE A 53 1.03 -9.33 15.54
N GLY A 54 1.14 -10.61 15.16
CA GLY A 54 0.00 -11.43 14.77
C GLY A 54 -0.98 -11.74 15.91
N ASN A 55 -0.54 -11.60 17.17
CA ASN A 55 -1.35 -11.84 18.37
C ASN A 55 -1.91 -10.55 18.98
N PHE A 56 -1.70 -9.40 18.33
CA PHE A 56 -2.06 -8.09 18.89
C PHE A 56 -3.54 -7.99 19.25
N GLU A 57 -4.43 -8.55 18.43
CA GLU A 57 -5.86 -8.49 18.70
C GLU A 57 -6.30 -9.29 19.92
N GLY A 58 -5.53 -10.33 20.30
CA GLY A 58 -5.76 -11.14 21.49
C GLY A 58 -5.24 -10.54 22.80
N ILE A 59 -4.62 -9.36 22.77
CA ILE A 59 -4.13 -8.67 23.98
C ILE A 59 -5.31 -8.19 24.84
N ASN A 60 -5.20 -8.37 26.16
CA ASN A 60 -6.31 -8.16 27.10
C ASN A 60 -6.70 -6.68 27.23
N GLY A 61 -7.76 -6.28 26.55
CA GLY A 61 -8.31 -4.93 26.67
C GLY A 61 -7.42 -3.84 26.07
N GLU A 62 -8.03 -2.67 25.91
CA GLU A 62 -7.41 -1.54 25.21
C GLU A 62 -6.18 -0.99 25.96
N SER A 63 -6.22 -0.95 27.30
CA SER A 63 -5.12 -0.43 28.11
C SER A 63 -3.83 -1.24 27.94
N ASN A 64 -3.92 -2.58 27.84
CA ASN A 64 -2.76 -3.44 27.62
C ASN A 64 -2.27 -3.36 26.17
N LYS A 65 -3.17 -3.21 25.18
CA LYS A 65 -2.78 -2.92 23.78
C LYS A 65 -1.96 -1.63 23.69
N ILE A 66 -2.41 -0.56 24.35
CA ILE A 66 -1.67 0.71 24.42
C ILE A 66 -0.32 0.52 25.13
N ALA A 67 -0.28 -0.22 26.24
CA ALA A 67 0.96 -0.50 26.96
C ALA A 67 1.96 -1.32 26.13
N PHE A 68 1.47 -2.30 25.36
CA PHE A 68 2.28 -3.08 24.43
C PHE A 68 2.87 -2.17 23.35
N ILE A 69 2.04 -1.34 22.70
CA ILE A 69 2.50 -0.35 21.71
C ILE A 69 3.56 0.58 22.31
N GLY A 70 3.38 1.05 23.54
CA GLY A 70 4.36 1.89 24.23
C GLY A 70 5.70 1.19 24.48
N SER A 71 5.70 -0.13 24.65
CA SER A 71 6.92 -0.92 24.83
C SER A 71 7.67 -1.18 23.51
N LEU A 72 7.00 -1.07 22.36
CA LEU A 72 7.62 -1.22 21.04
C LEU A 72 8.72 -0.21 20.75
N LYS A 73 8.80 0.91 21.50
CA LYS A 73 9.91 1.86 21.38
C LYS A 73 11.27 1.15 21.37
N TYR A 74 11.47 0.15 22.23
CA TYR A 74 12.75 -0.57 22.31
C TYR A 74 13.08 -1.35 21.04
N ALA A 75 12.08 -2.00 20.43
CA ALA A 75 12.23 -2.71 19.17
C ALA A 75 12.41 -1.72 18.00
N PHE A 76 11.59 -0.67 17.94
CA PHE A 76 11.64 0.34 16.89
C PHE A 76 12.98 1.08 16.82
N MET A 77 13.61 1.36 17.97
CA MET A 77 14.96 1.95 18.03
C MET A 77 16.05 1.11 17.36
N ARG A 78 15.82 -0.19 17.15
CA ARG A 78 16.77 -1.13 16.53
C ARG A 78 16.27 -1.74 15.23
N ALA A 79 15.00 -1.56 14.88
CA ALA A 79 14.40 -2.16 13.69
C ALA A 79 15.10 -1.71 12.39
N ASN A 80 15.64 -0.49 12.37
CA ASN A 80 16.40 0.04 11.23
C ASN A 80 17.73 -0.70 10.96
N GLU A 81 18.27 -1.44 11.94
CA GLU A 81 19.49 -2.25 11.82
C GLU A 81 19.27 -3.45 10.87
N PHE A 82 18.01 -3.87 10.64
CA PHE A 82 17.67 -5.05 9.84
C PHE A 82 16.47 -4.79 8.91
N ASP A 83 16.61 -5.10 7.63
CA ASP A 83 15.63 -4.71 6.60
C ASP A 83 14.24 -5.31 6.79
N ASP A 84 14.20 -6.60 7.06
CA ASP A 84 12.99 -7.37 7.33
C ASP A 84 12.29 -6.89 8.61
N CYS A 85 13.07 -6.53 9.64
CA CYS A 85 12.54 -6.01 10.88
C CYS A 85 11.89 -4.64 10.69
N PHE A 86 12.56 -3.72 9.98
CA PHE A 86 12.00 -2.40 9.69
C PHE A 86 10.67 -2.53 8.93
N GLU A 87 10.62 -3.35 7.89
CA GLU A 87 9.41 -3.53 7.09
C GLU A 87 8.28 -4.18 7.90
N SER A 88 8.60 -5.16 8.76
CA SER A 88 7.61 -5.76 9.67
C SER A 88 7.04 -4.76 10.67
N CYS A 89 7.90 -3.95 11.30
CA CYS A 89 7.49 -2.88 12.21
C CYS A 89 6.64 -1.83 11.49
N LYS A 90 7.05 -1.40 10.31
CA LYS A 90 6.30 -0.45 9.48
C LYS A 90 4.89 -0.99 9.17
N ARG A 91 4.75 -2.23 8.72
CA ARG A 91 3.43 -2.84 8.45
C ARG A 91 2.56 -2.86 9.68
N PHE A 92 3.13 -3.20 10.84
CA PHE A 92 2.41 -3.19 12.10
C PHE A 92 1.95 -1.78 12.51
N VAL A 93 2.78 -0.76 12.28
CA VAL A 93 2.39 0.64 12.48
C VAL A 93 1.19 1.01 11.61
N LEU A 94 1.26 0.73 10.30
CA LEU A 94 0.16 1.01 9.37
C LEU A 94 -1.12 0.26 9.77
N TYR A 95 -1.00 -1.01 10.18
CA TYR A 95 -2.12 -1.80 10.70
C TYR A 95 -2.78 -1.14 11.92
N CYS A 96 -2.00 -0.74 12.94
CA CYS A 96 -2.55 -0.08 14.12
C CYS A 96 -3.14 1.30 13.82
N MET A 97 -2.66 2.00 12.78
CA MET A 97 -3.24 3.28 12.35
C MET A 97 -4.64 3.14 11.75
N CYS A 98 -5.04 1.94 11.33
CA CYS A 98 -6.40 1.64 10.87
C CYS A 98 -7.32 1.12 11.98
N ASN A 99 -6.83 0.94 13.21
CA ASN A 99 -7.64 0.39 14.30
C ASN A 99 -8.82 1.32 14.63
N ASP A 100 -9.98 0.77 14.98
CA ASP A 100 -11.18 1.56 15.33
C ASP A 100 -10.95 2.46 16.56
N SER A 101 -10.14 2.01 17.53
CA SER A 101 -9.82 2.77 18.73
C SER A 101 -8.89 3.94 18.44
N GLY A 102 -9.37 5.16 18.70
CA GLY A 102 -8.55 6.36 18.64
C GLY A 102 -7.38 6.38 19.62
N HIS A 103 -7.50 5.69 20.77
CA HIS A 103 -6.43 5.61 21.76
C HIS A 103 -5.29 4.72 21.29
N ILE A 104 -5.60 3.60 20.61
CA ILE A 104 -4.60 2.75 19.96
C ILE A 104 -3.85 3.52 18.88
N ARG A 105 -4.57 4.23 18.00
CA ARG A 105 -3.95 5.06 16.96
C ARG A 105 -3.03 6.12 17.58
N GLN A 106 -3.48 6.83 18.62
CA GLN A 106 -2.67 7.86 19.28
C GLN A 106 -1.41 7.29 19.93
N ALA A 107 -1.50 6.12 20.59
CA ALA A 107 -0.34 5.44 21.14
C ALA A 107 0.66 5.05 20.03
N MET A 108 0.16 4.60 18.87
CA MET A 108 1.00 4.23 17.74
C MET A 108 1.71 5.44 17.11
N ILE A 109 1.03 6.59 17.00
CA ILE A 109 1.66 7.84 16.54
C ILE A 109 2.91 8.13 17.38
N HIS A 110 2.78 8.14 18.71
CA HIS A 110 3.91 8.40 19.62
C HIS A 110 5.00 7.34 19.53
N SER A 111 4.65 6.05 19.50
CA SER A 111 5.66 4.99 19.39
C SER A 111 6.40 5.03 18.05
N SER A 112 5.72 5.35 16.95
CA SER A 112 6.29 5.36 15.61
C SER A 112 7.43 6.37 15.43
N GLU A 113 7.50 7.41 16.26
CA GLU A 113 8.61 8.37 16.25
C GLU A 113 9.95 7.66 16.46
N TYR A 114 10.00 6.62 17.30
CA TYR A 114 11.20 5.82 17.53
C TYR A 114 11.63 5.03 16.28
N LEU A 115 10.69 4.61 15.44
CA LEU A 115 11.00 3.88 14.20
C LEU A 115 11.73 4.79 13.21
N ILE A 116 11.41 6.08 13.21
CA ILE A 116 11.94 7.08 12.27
C ILE A 116 13.16 7.81 12.81
N MET A 117 13.18 8.11 14.12
CA MET A 117 14.28 8.84 14.76
C MET A 117 15.63 8.16 14.52
N PHE A 118 15.65 6.83 14.44
CA PHE A 118 16.89 6.07 14.25
C PHE A 118 17.25 5.81 12.78
N LEU A 119 16.45 6.23 11.80
CA LEU A 119 16.80 6.06 10.38
C LEU A 119 18.06 6.86 9.96
N ASN A 120 18.62 7.75 10.79
CA ASN A 120 19.86 8.48 10.51
C ASN A 120 19.83 9.11 9.11
N LEU A 121 18.90 10.04 8.88
CA LEU A 121 18.61 10.53 7.53
C LEU A 121 19.67 11.48 6.97
N ARG A 122 20.58 12.01 7.81
CA ARG A 122 21.68 12.89 7.39
C ARG A 122 23.03 12.17 7.52
N PRO A 123 23.92 12.37 6.54
CA PRO A 123 25.31 11.95 6.67
C PRO A 123 26.00 12.54 7.91
N SER A 124 25.65 13.77 8.31
CA SER A 124 26.20 14.43 9.51
C SER A 124 25.80 13.79 10.83
N ASP A 125 24.72 13.00 10.85
CA ASP A 125 24.20 12.44 12.10
C ASP A 125 24.96 11.17 12.51
N PHE A 126 25.83 10.64 11.63
CA PHE A 126 26.47 9.35 11.82
C PHE A 126 27.86 9.27 11.15
N ASP A 127 28.65 8.27 11.53
CA ASP A 127 29.98 8.04 10.97
C ASP A 127 29.88 7.52 9.51
N ILE A 128 30.03 8.44 8.54
CA ILE A 128 29.97 8.12 7.10
C ILE A 128 31.04 7.11 6.71
N GLU A 129 32.22 7.14 7.36
CA GLU A 129 33.32 6.23 7.04
C GLU A 129 32.94 4.79 7.37
N LYS A 130 32.16 4.58 8.44
CA LYS A 130 31.69 3.25 8.84
C LYS A 130 30.57 2.70 7.96
N TYR A 131 29.61 3.52 7.51
CA TYR A 131 28.37 3.04 6.88
C TYR A 131 28.26 3.32 5.37
N GLY A 132 29.01 4.29 4.86
CA GLY A 132 28.99 4.71 3.47
C GLY A 132 27.69 5.40 3.04
N GLU A 133 27.72 6.06 1.87
CA GLU A 133 26.60 6.84 1.34
C GLU A 133 25.35 6.00 1.05
N LYS A 134 25.54 4.74 0.61
CA LYS A 134 24.44 3.81 0.29
C LYS A 134 23.50 3.56 1.46
N TYR A 135 24.02 3.57 2.69
CA TYR A 135 23.22 3.42 3.90
C TYR A 135 22.20 4.57 4.05
N PHE A 136 22.64 5.80 3.83
CA PHE A 136 21.78 6.99 3.92
C PHE A 136 20.75 7.05 2.81
N ILE A 137 21.12 6.70 1.57
CA ILE A 137 20.19 6.62 0.43
C ILE A 137 19.06 5.64 0.75
N LYS A 138 19.41 4.45 1.23
CA LYS A 138 18.45 3.41 1.62
C LYS A 138 17.51 3.86 2.74
N ASN A 139 18.02 4.51 3.78
CA ASN A 139 17.17 4.98 4.87
C ASN A 139 16.27 6.16 4.47
N ARG A 140 16.74 7.03 3.58
CA ARG A 140 15.89 8.07 2.96
C ARG A 140 14.78 7.46 2.11
N GLU A 141 15.08 6.41 1.37
CA GLU A 141 14.09 5.65 0.59
C GLU A 141 13.05 5.00 1.50
N ARG A 142 13.48 4.35 2.60
CA ARG A 142 12.58 3.79 3.62
C ARG A 142 11.66 4.83 4.23
N PHE A 143 12.25 5.96 4.63
CA PHE A 143 11.49 7.09 5.18
C PHE A 143 10.48 7.60 4.17
N GLY A 144 10.93 7.91 2.94
CA GLY A 144 10.07 8.39 1.86
C GLY A 144 8.92 7.43 1.56
N LYS A 145 9.22 6.12 1.45
CA LYS A 145 8.22 5.08 1.25
C LYS A 145 7.22 5.01 2.40
N PHE A 146 7.67 5.14 3.65
CA PHE A 146 6.75 5.08 4.78
C PHE A 146 5.77 6.26 4.80
N ILE A 147 6.25 7.48 4.54
CA ILE A 147 5.38 8.65 4.43
C ILE A 147 4.43 8.53 3.23
N TRP A 148 4.93 8.00 2.11
CA TRP A 148 4.10 7.71 0.94
C TRP A 148 2.97 6.74 1.27
N ASP A 149 3.27 5.62 1.94
CA ASP A 149 2.26 4.62 2.31
C ASP A 149 1.21 5.24 3.28
N LEU A 150 1.61 6.13 4.20
CA LEU A 150 0.67 6.89 5.04
C LEU A 150 -0.24 7.82 4.22
N GLU A 151 0.31 8.50 3.21
CA GLU A 151 -0.46 9.39 2.32
C GLU A 151 -1.49 8.60 1.51
N GLN A 152 -1.09 7.47 0.90
CA GLN A 152 -2.01 6.60 0.16
C GLN A 152 -3.14 6.07 1.06
N MET A 153 -2.82 5.71 2.30
CA MET A 153 -3.84 5.30 3.28
C MET A 153 -4.75 6.47 3.69
N ALA A 154 -4.21 7.67 3.88
CA ALA A 154 -5.02 8.84 4.18
C ALA A 154 -6.01 9.11 3.05
N ASP A 155 -5.58 9.02 1.80
CA ASP A 155 -6.45 9.18 0.62
C ASP A 155 -7.57 8.13 0.56
N HIS A 156 -7.27 6.89 0.97
CA HIS A 156 -8.29 5.83 1.08
C HIS A 156 -9.37 6.18 2.13
N TYR A 157 -8.97 6.68 3.29
CA TYR A 157 -9.90 7.05 4.38
C TYR A 157 -10.51 8.46 4.24
N ASN A 158 -10.12 9.22 3.23
CA ASN A 158 -10.62 10.57 3.01
C ASN A 158 -12.09 10.56 2.57
N LYS A 159 -12.95 11.21 3.36
CA LYS A 159 -14.38 11.39 3.04
C LYS A 159 -14.61 12.80 2.53
N LYS A 160 -15.52 12.98 1.57
CA LYS A 160 -15.86 14.30 1.00
C LYS A 160 -16.23 15.35 2.06
N GLU A 161 -16.86 14.94 3.15
CA GLU A 161 -17.22 15.81 4.27
C GLU A 161 -16.02 16.40 5.03
N TYR A 162 -14.83 15.80 4.90
CA TYR A 162 -13.61 16.29 5.52
C TYR A 162 -13.02 17.50 4.78
N ASN A 163 -13.36 17.70 3.50
CA ASN A 163 -12.87 18.82 2.69
C ASN A 163 -13.29 20.21 3.21
N LYS A 164 -14.23 20.29 4.16
CA LYS A 164 -14.65 21.55 4.79
C LYS A 164 -13.71 22.01 5.91
N TYR A 165 -12.83 21.13 6.42
CA TYR A 165 -11.91 21.46 7.51
C TYR A 165 -10.57 21.92 6.94
N LYS A 166 -10.10 23.08 7.40
CA LYS A 166 -8.84 23.67 6.95
C LYS A 166 -7.61 23.13 7.69
N TYR A 167 -7.78 22.69 8.93
CA TYR A 167 -6.70 22.27 9.83
C TYR A 167 -6.93 20.85 10.33
N ILE A 168 -5.85 20.08 10.50
CA ILE A 168 -5.90 18.69 10.98
C ILE A 168 -6.57 18.63 12.36
N GLU A 169 -6.28 19.60 13.23
CA GLU A 169 -6.83 19.72 14.57
C GLU A 169 -8.36 19.83 14.55
N SER A 170 -8.91 20.48 13.52
CA SER A 170 -10.36 20.67 13.33
C SER A 170 -11.08 19.45 12.78
N LEU A 171 -10.37 18.43 12.27
CA LEU A 171 -11.00 17.20 11.79
C LEU A 171 -11.68 16.45 12.95
N PRO A 172 -12.79 15.74 12.70
CA PRO A 172 -13.36 14.84 13.70
C PRO A 172 -12.40 13.67 13.98
N PRO A 173 -12.44 13.07 15.19
CA PRO A 173 -11.70 11.86 15.48
C PRO A 173 -12.02 10.76 14.46
N SER A 174 -11.00 10.33 13.71
CA SER A 174 -11.15 9.37 12.61
C SER A 174 -9.78 8.76 12.29
N VAL A 175 -9.78 7.66 11.52
CA VAL A 175 -8.55 7.09 10.95
C VAL A 175 -7.83 8.12 10.09
N TYR A 176 -8.57 8.83 9.22
CA TYR A 176 -8.05 9.92 8.39
C TYR A 176 -7.30 10.98 9.20
N LYS A 177 -7.91 11.53 10.27
CA LYS A 177 -7.25 12.51 11.14
C LYS A 177 -5.95 11.97 11.74
N SER A 178 -5.95 10.72 12.21
CA SER A 178 -4.77 10.11 12.82
C SER A 178 -3.63 9.93 11.79
N LEU A 179 -3.94 9.46 10.58
CA LEU A 179 -2.97 9.33 9.49
C LEU A 179 -2.39 10.69 9.09
N GLU A 180 -3.24 11.71 8.92
CA GLU A 180 -2.81 13.07 8.60
C GLU A 180 -1.92 13.67 9.71
N LYS A 181 -2.30 13.47 10.98
CA LYS A 181 -1.50 13.94 12.12
C LYS A 181 -0.12 13.28 12.15
N MET A 182 -0.08 11.96 11.97
CA MET A 182 1.17 11.21 11.93
C MET A 182 2.07 11.66 10.78
N ARG A 183 1.50 11.78 9.58
CA ARG A 183 2.20 12.27 8.38
C ARG A 183 2.80 13.65 8.66
N TYR A 184 1.98 14.58 9.16
CA TYR A 184 2.41 15.93 9.51
C TYR A 184 3.58 15.92 10.51
N ASP A 185 3.47 15.19 11.62
CA ASP A 185 4.50 15.14 12.66
C ASP A 185 5.84 14.58 12.14
N LEU A 186 5.78 13.58 11.26
CA LEU A 186 6.97 12.97 10.69
C LEU A 186 7.67 13.87 9.65
N VAL A 187 6.94 14.75 8.94
CA VAL A 187 7.50 15.69 7.94
C VAL A 187 7.49 17.16 8.36
N GLU A 188 7.20 17.47 9.62
CA GLU A 188 7.16 18.84 10.13
C GLU A 188 8.53 19.53 9.95
N ASN A 189 9.60 18.79 10.23
CA ASN A 189 10.97 19.23 10.02
C ASN A 189 11.25 19.47 8.52
N GLY A 190 11.71 20.67 8.16
CA GLY A 190 11.98 21.07 6.77
C GLY A 190 12.93 20.12 6.01
N TYR A 191 13.90 19.52 6.69
CA TYR A 191 14.80 18.54 6.07
C TYR A 191 14.10 17.21 5.76
N ARG A 192 13.28 16.71 6.68
CA ARG A 192 12.48 15.49 6.43
C ARG A 192 11.48 15.73 5.30
N ARG A 193 10.88 16.92 5.27
CA ARG A 193 10.01 17.36 4.16
C ARG A 193 10.74 17.34 2.82
N GLU A 194 11.98 17.85 2.76
CA GLU A 194 12.79 17.82 1.54
C GLU A 194 13.09 16.40 1.08
N ILE A 195 13.47 15.49 2.00
CA ILE A 195 13.69 14.07 1.66
C ILE A 195 12.41 13.46 1.08
N TYR A 196 11.28 13.66 1.76
CA TYR A 196 10.01 13.13 1.29
C TYR A 196 9.62 13.72 -0.06
N GLN A 197 9.79 15.02 -0.27
CA GLN A 197 9.49 15.67 -1.55
C GLN A 197 10.34 15.08 -2.67
N LYS A 198 11.64 14.86 -2.47
CA LYS A 198 12.52 14.19 -3.44
C LYS A 198 12.04 12.78 -3.76
N TYR A 199 11.66 12.01 -2.73
CA TYR A 199 11.10 10.66 -2.91
C TYR A 199 9.80 10.71 -3.73
N LYS A 200 8.87 11.59 -3.36
CA LYS A 200 7.59 11.79 -4.03
C LYS A 200 7.78 12.22 -5.48
N ASP A 201 8.66 13.17 -5.75
CA ASP A 201 8.95 13.62 -7.11
C ASP A 201 9.56 12.48 -7.95
N ALA A 202 10.47 11.69 -7.39
CA ALA A 202 11.02 10.51 -8.05
C ALA A 202 9.93 9.48 -8.37
N LYS A 203 9.01 9.20 -7.43
CA LYS A 203 7.87 8.29 -7.64
C LYS A 203 6.89 8.80 -8.71
N LEU A 204 6.61 10.09 -8.69
CA LEU A 204 5.74 10.75 -9.67
C LEU A 204 6.40 10.97 -11.05
N SER A 205 7.70 10.66 -11.17
CA SER A 205 8.46 10.69 -12.43
C SER A 205 8.85 9.30 -12.95
N GLU A 206 8.78 8.27 -12.11
CA GLU A 206 9.04 6.88 -12.49
C GLU A 206 8.10 6.51 -13.64
N ILE A 207 8.47 5.60 -14.54
CA ILE A 207 7.60 5.11 -15.62
C ILE A 207 7.40 3.63 -15.36
N LEU A 208 6.16 3.21 -15.11
CA LEU A 208 5.86 1.80 -14.89
C LEU A 208 5.99 1.02 -16.20
N PRO A 209 6.54 -0.21 -16.17
CA PRO A 209 6.66 -1.03 -17.36
C PRO A 209 5.28 -1.44 -17.86
N GLN A 210 5.10 -1.51 -19.18
CA GLN A 210 3.85 -1.99 -19.79
C GLN A 210 3.61 -3.47 -19.42
N LEU A 211 2.36 -3.83 -19.09
CA LEU A 211 1.99 -5.24 -18.89
C LEU A 211 1.87 -5.96 -20.22
N THR A 212 2.23 -7.24 -20.20
CA THR A 212 1.99 -8.16 -21.32
C THR A 212 0.78 -9.02 -21.01
N PHE A 213 -0.06 -9.21 -22.03
CA PHE A 213 -1.28 -10.00 -21.96
C PHE A 213 -1.17 -11.21 -22.87
N LYS A 214 -1.76 -12.33 -22.45
CA LYS A 214 -1.82 -13.58 -23.20
C LYS A 214 -2.94 -13.56 -24.24
N TYR A 215 -4.09 -12.99 -23.89
CA TYR A 215 -5.29 -13.05 -24.73
C TYR A 215 -5.84 -11.69 -25.09
N THR A 216 -5.82 -10.76 -24.14
CA THR A 216 -6.32 -9.41 -24.36
C THR A 216 -5.37 -8.66 -25.29
N THR A 217 -5.67 -8.63 -26.59
CA THR A 217 -4.99 -7.71 -27.50
C THR A 217 -5.46 -6.30 -27.15
N LEU A 218 -4.52 -5.42 -26.82
CA LEU A 218 -4.83 -4.01 -26.70
C LEU A 218 -5.31 -3.56 -28.07
N GLY A 219 -6.62 -3.29 -28.19
CA GLY A 219 -7.21 -2.82 -29.45
C GLY A 219 -6.43 -1.62 -29.96
N ALA A 220 -5.55 -1.86 -30.92
CA ALA A 220 -4.81 -0.83 -31.66
C ALA A 220 -5.70 -0.18 -32.73
N ASP A 221 -6.91 -0.72 -32.92
CA ASP A 221 -7.88 -0.22 -33.88
C ASP A 221 -8.61 0.99 -33.31
N THR A 222 -7.85 2.08 -33.31
CA THR A 222 -8.38 3.42 -33.27
C THR A 222 -9.30 3.59 -34.48
N ILE A 223 -10.60 3.49 -34.24
CA ILE A 223 -11.59 3.90 -35.23
C ILE A 223 -11.31 5.37 -35.51
N LYS A 224 -10.81 5.68 -36.71
CA LYS A 224 -10.70 7.05 -37.22
C LYS A 224 -12.12 7.51 -37.57
N ASP A 225 -12.87 7.94 -36.56
CA ASP A 225 -14.25 8.38 -36.66
C ASP A 225 -14.38 9.90 -36.89
N GLY A 226 -13.27 10.60 -37.14
CA GLY A 226 -13.25 12.06 -37.26
C GLY A 226 -13.51 12.77 -35.92
N PHE A 227 -13.29 12.09 -34.79
CA PHE A 227 -13.52 12.64 -33.46
C PHE A 227 -12.69 13.91 -33.19
N ILE A 228 -13.37 14.99 -32.82
CA ILE A 228 -12.76 16.26 -32.38
C ILE A 228 -12.80 16.34 -30.86
N CYS A 229 -11.62 16.48 -30.24
CA CYS A 229 -11.49 16.60 -28.79
C CYS A 229 -12.10 17.90 -28.25
N ASP A 230 -12.93 17.81 -27.21
CA ASP A 230 -13.57 18.96 -26.58
C ASP A 230 -12.60 19.89 -25.85
N THR A 231 -11.42 19.39 -25.46
CA THR A 231 -10.40 20.16 -24.76
C THR A 231 -9.44 20.84 -25.74
N CYS A 232 -8.75 20.08 -26.59
CA CYS A 232 -7.74 20.65 -27.49
C CYS A 232 -8.26 21.06 -28.86
N LYS A 233 -9.52 20.73 -29.19
CA LYS A 233 -10.18 21.04 -30.48
C LYS A 233 -9.48 20.47 -31.71
N LYS A 234 -8.66 19.43 -31.53
CA LYS A 234 -7.97 18.70 -32.62
C LYS A 234 -8.70 17.41 -32.91
N GLU A 235 -8.70 17.03 -34.19
CA GLU A 235 -9.09 15.69 -34.63
C GLU A 235 -8.07 14.68 -34.11
N LYS A 236 -8.54 13.69 -33.36
CA LYS A 236 -7.72 12.71 -32.65
C LYS A 236 -8.44 11.38 -32.62
N ASN A 237 -7.72 10.33 -32.27
CA ASN A 237 -8.34 9.04 -31.99
C ASN A 237 -9.08 9.09 -30.65
N ARG A 238 -10.30 8.56 -30.64
CA ARG A 238 -11.10 8.41 -29.42
C ARG A 238 -10.53 7.28 -28.57
N LEU A 239 -10.39 7.50 -27.26
CA LEU A 239 -10.00 6.46 -26.31
C LEU A 239 -11.07 6.33 -25.21
N GLY A 240 -11.59 5.11 -25.06
CA GLY A 240 -12.58 4.76 -24.04
C GLY A 240 -14.05 5.07 -24.40
N SER A 241 -14.94 4.43 -23.66
CA SER A 241 -16.39 4.66 -23.72
C SER A 241 -16.74 5.99 -23.06
N SER A 242 -17.54 6.83 -23.74
CA SER A 242 -18.13 8.01 -23.13
C SER A 242 -18.98 7.58 -21.93
N ASN A 243 -18.88 8.28 -20.80
CA ASN A 243 -19.79 8.08 -19.68
C ASN A 243 -21.23 8.41 -20.15
N PRO A 244 -22.11 7.41 -20.31
CA PRO A 244 -23.41 7.61 -20.95
C PRO A 244 -24.38 8.39 -20.04
N ILE A 245 -24.05 8.58 -18.77
CA ILE A 245 -24.92 9.20 -17.76
C ILE A 245 -24.86 10.74 -17.81
N ALA A 246 -23.78 11.32 -18.34
CA ALA A 246 -23.67 12.77 -18.44
C ALA A 246 -24.61 13.31 -19.53
N LYS A 247 -25.42 14.34 -19.21
CA LYS A 247 -26.38 14.94 -20.16
C LYS A 247 -25.73 15.49 -21.45
N LYS A 248 -24.40 15.67 -21.44
CA LYS A 248 -23.51 15.89 -22.60
C LYS A 248 -22.10 15.44 -22.18
N PRO A 249 -21.69 14.17 -22.40
CA PRO A 249 -20.36 13.74 -21.99
C PRO A 249 -19.33 14.56 -22.77
N LYS A 250 -18.41 15.22 -22.06
CA LYS A 250 -17.25 15.82 -22.71
C LYS A 250 -16.42 14.69 -23.30
N MET A 251 -16.13 14.82 -24.58
CA MET A 251 -15.37 13.85 -25.34
C MET A 251 -13.94 14.37 -25.44
N ILE A 252 -13.01 13.71 -24.74
CA ILE A 252 -11.60 14.13 -24.68
C ILE A 252 -10.72 13.10 -25.36
N CYS A 253 -9.65 13.55 -26.02
CA CYS A 253 -8.62 12.64 -26.55
C CYS A 253 -7.72 12.14 -25.42
N GLU A 254 -6.97 11.07 -25.70
CA GLU A 254 -6.07 10.44 -24.71
C GLU A 254 -5.03 11.41 -24.16
N ASP A 255 -4.35 12.18 -25.02
CA ASP A 255 -3.35 13.17 -24.56
C ASP A 255 -3.96 14.13 -23.53
N CYS A 256 -5.13 14.72 -23.81
CA CYS A 256 -5.80 15.61 -22.86
C CYS A 256 -6.31 14.88 -21.59
N ALA A 257 -6.64 13.59 -21.69
CA ALA A 257 -7.01 12.80 -20.54
C ALA A 257 -5.78 12.49 -19.66
N ILE A 258 -4.62 12.25 -20.27
CA ILE A 258 -3.34 12.08 -19.59
C ILE A 258 -2.90 13.40 -18.97
N ASP A 259 -3.01 14.53 -19.67
CA ASP A 259 -2.72 15.86 -19.13
C ASP A 259 -3.57 16.15 -17.88
N GLY A 260 -4.89 15.93 -17.98
CA GLY A 260 -5.79 16.11 -16.83
C GLY A 260 -5.47 15.16 -15.67
N TYR A 261 -5.02 13.93 -15.97
CA TYR A 261 -4.56 12.97 -14.96
C TYR A 261 -3.23 13.41 -14.33
N MET A 262 -2.28 13.87 -15.14
CA MET A 262 -0.99 14.42 -14.71
C MET A 262 -1.20 15.58 -13.74
N ASP A 263 -2.08 16.53 -14.07
CA ASP A 263 -2.41 17.67 -13.23
C ASP A 263 -3.11 17.26 -11.93
N SER A 264 -4.09 16.35 -12.02
CA SER A 264 -4.90 15.94 -10.87
C SER A 264 -4.10 15.17 -9.82
N TYR A 265 -3.09 14.41 -10.25
CA TYR A 265 -2.28 13.55 -9.39
C TYR A 265 -0.84 14.05 -9.21
N GLY A 266 -0.46 15.16 -9.86
CA GLY A 266 0.84 15.80 -9.71
C GLY A 266 2.02 15.07 -10.35
N TYR A 267 1.77 14.21 -11.35
CA TYR A 267 2.85 13.53 -12.08
C TYR A 267 3.76 14.56 -12.77
N LYS A 268 5.06 14.26 -12.85
CA LYS A 268 6.07 15.22 -13.35
C LYS A 268 6.30 15.13 -14.84
N THR A 269 5.94 13.99 -15.44
CA THR A 269 6.11 13.74 -16.87
C THR A 269 4.82 13.14 -17.42
N HIS A 270 4.56 13.43 -18.70
CA HIS A 270 3.41 12.89 -19.41
C HIS A 270 3.51 11.37 -19.51
N GLU A 271 4.71 10.82 -19.70
CA GLU A 271 4.97 9.38 -19.79
C GLU A 271 4.67 8.66 -18.47
N ALA A 272 5.05 9.25 -17.32
CA ALA A 272 4.74 8.68 -16.01
C ALA A 272 3.22 8.66 -15.77
N ALA A 273 2.53 9.77 -16.09
CA ALA A 273 1.08 9.88 -16.00
C ALA A 273 0.38 8.89 -16.93
N ALA A 274 0.84 8.78 -18.19
CA ALA A 274 0.31 7.84 -19.17
C ALA A 274 0.45 6.39 -18.69
N ALA A 275 1.62 6.02 -18.15
CA ALA A 275 1.87 4.69 -17.63
C ALA A 275 0.92 4.33 -16.46
N ARG A 276 0.73 5.23 -15.48
CA ARG A 276 -0.21 4.96 -14.37
C ARG A 276 -1.65 4.94 -14.81
N ARG A 277 -2.06 5.91 -15.64
CA ARG A 277 -3.44 5.93 -16.18
C ARG A 277 -3.74 4.64 -16.93
N ARG A 278 -2.76 4.13 -17.68
CA ARG A 278 -2.91 2.87 -18.40
C ARG A 278 -3.04 1.67 -17.45
N ARG A 279 -2.27 1.68 -16.38
CA ARG A 279 -2.24 0.65 -15.34
C ARG A 279 -3.61 0.37 -14.70
N LEU A 280 -4.43 1.41 -14.53
CA LEU A 280 -5.83 1.32 -14.05
C LEU A 280 -6.66 0.29 -14.83
N PHE A 281 -6.38 0.11 -16.12
CA PHE A 281 -7.09 -0.84 -16.99
C PHE A 281 -6.32 -2.14 -17.14
N ASP A 282 -5.01 -2.03 -17.33
CA ASP A 282 -4.12 -3.15 -17.65
C ASP A 282 -4.13 -4.22 -16.54
N VAL A 283 -4.17 -3.84 -15.25
CA VAL A 283 -4.27 -4.83 -14.16
C VAL A 283 -5.58 -5.63 -14.24
N GLY A 284 -6.69 -4.96 -14.57
CA GLY A 284 -7.99 -5.63 -14.77
C GLY A 284 -7.98 -6.57 -15.98
N TYR A 285 -7.32 -6.20 -17.07
CA TYR A 285 -7.14 -7.07 -18.24
C TYR A 285 -6.27 -8.29 -17.92
N LEU A 286 -5.19 -8.09 -17.16
CA LEU A 286 -4.35 -9.20 -16.70
C LEU A 286 -5.15 -10.19 -15.83
N PHE A 287 -6.03 -9.69 -14.97
CA PHE A 287 -6.92 -10.55 -14.19
C PHE A 287 -7.90 -11.33 -15.07
N GLN A 288 -8.45 -10.71 -16.12
CA GLN A 288 -9.33 -11.41 -17.06
C GLN A 288 -8.61 -12.54 -17.81
N ASP A 289 -7.33 -12.36 -18.16
CA ASP A 289 -6.52 -13.43 -18.75
C ASP A 289 -6.42 -14.66 -17.81
N PHE A 290 -6.30 -14.44 -16.48
CA PHE A 290 -6.31 -15.56 -15.52
C PHE A 290 -7.67 -16.25 -15.40
N VAL A 291 -8.76 -15.47 -15.45
CA VAL A 291 -10.11 -16.04 -15.49
C VAL A 291 -10.31 -16.86 -16.77
N ALA A 292 -9.81 -16.39 -17.91
CA ALA A 292 -9.82 -17.14 -19.17
C ALA A 292 -8.98 -18.43 -19.08
N ASP A 293 -7.77 -18.37 -18.54
CA ASP A 293 -6.91 -19.55 -18.32
C ASP A 293 -7.63 -20.61 -17.48
N ARG A 294 -8.31 -20.18 -16.42
CA ARG A 294 -9.07 -21.09 -15.56
C ARG A 294 -10.28 -21.68 -16.28
N TYR A 295 -11.05 -20.85 -17.00
CA TYR A 295 -12.19 -21.32 -17.79
C TYR A 295 -11.78 -22.37 -18.83
N LEU A 296 -10.70 -22.13 -19.58
CA LEU A 296 -10.17 -23.05 -20.58
C LEU A 296 -9.74 -24.38 -19.92
N THR A 297 -9.01 -24.29 -18.81
CA THR A 297 -8.56 -25.46 -18.04
C THR A 297 -9.74 -26.31 -17.55
N GLU A 298 -10.73 -25.69 -16.90
CA GLU A 298 -11.88 -26.40 -16.32
C GLU A 298 -12.81 -27.01 -17.38
N ASN A 299 -12.83 -26.48 -18.61
CA ASN A 299 -13.64 -27.00 -19.71
C ASN A 299 -12.84 -27.88 -20.68
N ASN A 300 -11.57 -28.19 -20.39
CA ASN A 300 -10.68 -28.97 -21.27
C ASN A 300 -10.53 -28.37 -22.69
N ILE A 301 -10.47 -27.05 -22.79
CA ILE A 301 -10.35 -26.31 -24.06
C ILE A 301 -8.89 -25.90 -24.22
N SER A 302 -8.24 -26.33 -25.30
CA SER A 302 -6.79 -26.17 -25.46
C SER A 302 -6.32 -24.74 -25.74
N SER A 303 -7.20 -23.86 -26.22
CA SER A 303 -6.86 -22.49 -26.58
C SER A 303 -8.09 -21.60 -26.69
N ILE A 304 -7.94 -20.30 -26.46
CA ILE A 304 -9.04 -19.33 -26.52
C ILE A 304 -9.67 -19.22 -27.92
N GLY A 305 -8.88 -19.45 -28.98
CA GLY A 305 -9.38 -19.43 -30.36
C GLY A 305 -10.31 -20.58 -30.74
N LYS A 306 -10.61 -21.49 -29.82
CA LYS A 306 -11.65 -22.53 -29.99
C LYS A 306 -13.01 -22.12 -29.44
N LEU A 307 -13.10 -20.98 -28.77
CA LEU A 307 -14.35 -20.42 -28.26
C LEU A 307 -15.02 -19.59 -29.34
N GLU A 308 -16.35 -19.59 -29.36
CA GLU A 308 -17.11 -18.64 -30.17
C GLU A 308 -16.92 -17.21 -29.63
N PHE A 309 -17.14 -16.21 -30.48
CA PHE A 309 -16.92 -14.80 -30.10
C PHE A 309 -17.74 -14.40 -28.87
N GLU A 310 -19.00 -14.83 -28.80
CA GLU A 310 -19.90 -14.56 -27.68
C GLU A 310 -19.39 -15.20 -26.37
N GLU A 311 -18.83 -16.42 -26.45
CA GLU A 311 -18.22 -17.09 -25.29
C GLU A 311 -16.98 -16.34 -24.81
N ILE A 312 -16.13 -15.89 -25.75
CA ILE A 312 -14.96 -15.06 -25.43
C ILE A 312 -15.40 -13.79 -24.68
N GLN A 313 -16.40 -13.08 -25.20
CA GLN A 313 -16.95 -11.87 -24.55
C GLN A 313 -17.50 -12.19 -23.16
N ALA A 314 -18.24 -13.29 -23.00
CA ALA A 314 -18.81 -13.69 -21.71
C ALA A 314 -17.71 -14.00 -20.67
N VAL A 315 -16.63 -14.68 -21.06
CA VAL A 315 -15.48 -14.97 -20.17
C VAL A 315 -14.77 -13.68 -19.74
N PHE A 316 -14.52 -12.75 -20.66
CA PHE A 316 -13.87 -11.47 -20.32
C PHE A 316 -14.76 -10.58 -19.44
N MET A 317 -16.06 -10.52 -19.72
CA MET A 317 -17.03 -9.80 -18.90
C MET A 317 -17.11 -10.38 -17.49
N LEU A 318 -17.12 -11.71 -17.37
CA LEU A 318 -17.02 -12.36 -16.07
C LEU A 318 -15.75 -11.94 -15.32
N GLY A 319 -14.59 -11.97 -15.97
CA GLY A 319 -13.34 -11.56 -15.33
C GLY A 319 -13.36 -10.11 -14.85
N LYS A 320 -13.98 -9.21 -15.63
CA LYS A 320 -14.18 -7.81 -15.23
C LYS A 320 -15.08 -7.68 -14.00
N ASP A 321 -16.20 -8.40 -13.96
CA ASP A 321 -17.15 -8.33 -12.85
C ASP A 321 -16.55 -8.92 -11.58
N MET A 322 -15.84 -10.05 -11.71
CA MET A 322 -15.04 -10.65 -10.63
C MET A 322 -13.99 -9.68 -10.09
N TYR A 323 -13.23 -9.02 -10.96
CA TYR A 323 -12.22 -8.05 -10.52
C TYR A 323 -12.86 -6.91 -9.70
N ASN A 324 -14.05 -6.45 -10.09
CA ASN A 324 -14.73 -5.38 -9.38
C ASN A 324 -15.32 -5.82 -8.04
N MET A 325 -15.68 -7.08 -7.90
CA MET A 325 -16.23 -7.67 -6.68
C MET A 325 -15.16 -8.11 -5.68
N LEU A 326 -14.06 -8.67 -6.17
CA LEU A 326 -13.00 -9.28 -5.35
C LEU A 326 -11.96 -8.28 -4.86
N PHE A 327 -11.80 -7.15 -5.55
CA PHE A 327 -10.81 -6.14 -5.21
C PHE A 327 -11.51 -4.83 -4.88
N ASP A 328 -11.25 -4.32 -3.68
CA ASP A 328 -11.71 -2.99 -3.31
C ASP A 328 -10.84 -1.90 -3.97
N LYS A 329 -11.13 -0.62 -3.68
CA LYS A 329 -10.36 0.49 -4.26
C LYS A 329 -8.88 0.48 -3.81
N GLY A 330 -8.61 0.13 -2.56
CA GLY A 330 -7.27 0.07 -2.00
C GLY A 330 -6.44 -1.03 -2.65
N ASP A 331 -7.04 -2.21 -2.81
CA ASP A 331 -6.38 -3.35 -3.47
C ASP A 331 -6.00 -3.03 -4.91
N LYS A 332 -6.89 -2.35 -5.65
CA LYS A 332 -6.65 -1.93 -7.04
C LYS A 332 -5.46 -0.98 -7.13
N ILE A 333 -5.43 0.06 -6.31
CA ILE A 333 -4.31 1.01 -6.25
C ILE A 333 -3.01 0.29 -5.88
N GLU A 334 -3.04 -0.65 -4.94
CA GLU A 334 -1.85 -1.42 -4.58
C GLU A 334 -1.32 -2.21 -5.78
N LEU A 335 -2.19 -2.95 -6.49
CA LEU A 335 -1.81 -3.74 -7.65
C LEU A 335 -1.26 -2.87 -8.79
N GLU A 336 -1.85 -1.69 -8.98
CA GLU A 336 -1.43 -0.75 -10.02
C GLU A 336 0.00 -0.24 -9.80
N GLU A 337 0.39 0.00 -8.55
CA GLU A 337 1.72 0.54 -8.21
C GLU A 337 2.84 -0.53 -8.16
N ILE A 338 2.53 -1.81 -8.35
CA ILE A 338 3.54 -2.87 -8.42
C ILE A 338 4.32 -2.76 -9.73
N PHE A 339 5.66 -2.73 -9.64
CA PHE A 339 6.54 -2.59 -10.79
C PHE A 339 6.66 -3.90 -11.60
N ASP A 340 6.95 -5.03 -10.94
CA ASP A 340 7.11 -6.33 -11.59
C ASP A 340 5.76 -7.02 -11.82
N GLN A 341 5.46 -7.32 -13.08
CA GLN A 341 4.25 -8.05 -13.46
C GLN A 341 4.11 -9.36 -12.67
N LYS A 342 5.20 -10.11 -12.42
CA LYS A 342 5.12 -11.39 -11.70
C LYS A 342 4.54 -11.26 -10.29
N ASP A 343 4.80 -10.15 -9.62
CA ASP A 343 4.25 -9.89 -8.29
C ASP A 343 2.75 -9.55 -8.36
N ILE A 344 2.31 -8.85 -9.41
CA ILE A 344 0.88 -8.64 -9.71
C ILE A 344 0.22 -9.99 -9.95
N GLU A 345 0.79 -10.81 -10.84
CA GLU A 345 0.24 -12.14 -11.17
C GLU A 345 0.11 -13.03 -9.94
N LYS A 346 1.13 -13.03 -9.06
CA LYS A 346 1.12 -13.80 -7.82
C LYS A 346 -0.05 -13.40 -6.92
N LYS A 347 -0.29 -12.10 -6.74
CA LYS A 347 -1.42 -11.59 -5.92
C LYS A 347 -2.77 -11.94 -6.56
N LEU A 348 -2.91 -11.69 -7.87
CA LEU A 348 -4.15 -11.98 -8.60
C LEU A 348 -4.51 -13.47 -8.55
N LYS A 349 -3.54 -14.36 -8.76
CA LYS A 349 -3.73 -15.82 -8.66
C LYS A 349 -4.11 -16.27 -7.26
N ALA A 350 -3.44 -15.74 -6.23
CA ALA A 350 -3.76 -16.08 -4.84
C ALA A 350 -5.22 -15.78 -4.49
N VAL A 351 -5.76 -14.64 -4.94
CA VAL A 351 -7.18 -14.30 -4.74
C VAL A 351 -8.10 -15.27 -5.50
N LEU A 352 -7.75 -15.60 -6.75
CA LEU A 352 -8.55 -16.52 -7.56
C LEU A 352 -8.56 -17.96 -7.00
N ASP A 353 -7.45 -18.39 -6.40
CA ASP A 353 -7.26 -19.75 -5.88
C ASP A 353 -7.82 -19.94 -4.46
N ASN A 354 -8.03 -18.87 -3.69
CA ASN A 354 -8.52 -18.93 -2.31
C ASN A 354 -9.98 -19.42 -2.16
N GLY A 355 -10.66 -19.78 -3.25
CA GLY A 355 -11.84 -20.66 -3.20
C GLY A 355 -13.14 -20.06 -2.67
N GLU A 356 -13.17 -18.77 -2.33
CA GLU A 356 -14.39 -18.06 -1.90
C GLU A 356 -15.40 -17.83 -3.03
N PHE A 357 -15.09 -18.29 -4.25
CA PHE A 357 -15.85 -18.00 -5.45
C PHE A 357 -16.50 -19.27 -6.03
N ASP A 358 -17.83 -19.27 -6.15
CA ASP A 358 -18.60 -20.35 -6.77
C ASP A 358 -18.44 -20.33 -8.30
N TRP A 359 -17.37 -20.97 -8.77
CA TRP A 359 -17.09 -21.12 -10.19
C TRP A 359 -18.17 -21.86 -10.98
N GLU A 360 -18.94 -22.73 -10.32
CA GLU A 360 -19.99 -23.50 -10.99
C GLU A 360 -21.19 -22.62 -11.34
N PHE A 361 -21.55 -21.68 -10.46
CA PHE A 361 -22.56 -20.66 -10.74
C PHE A 361 -22.22 -19.87 -12.00
N PHE A 362 -20.98 -19.39 -12.12
CA PHE A 362 -20.56 -18.57 -13.26
C PHE A 362 -20.34 -19.35 -14.55
N ARG A 363 -19.92 -20.62 -14.46
CA ARG A 363 -19.89 -21.49 -15.64
C ARG A 363 -21.28 -21.62 -16.28
N LYS A 364 -22.33 -21.69 -15.46
CA LYS A 364 -23.72 -21.76 -15.92
C LYS A 364 -24.24 -20.44 -16.50
N SER A 365 -23.64 -19.30 -16.15
CA SER A 365 -24.04 -18.00 -16.72
C SER A 365 -23.42 -17.71 -18.09
N ILE A 366 -22.31 -18.37 -18.46
CA ILE A 366 -21.68 -18.20 -19.78
C ILE A 366 -22.42 -18.97 -20.88
N LYS A 367 -23.05 -20.11 -20.56
CA LYS A 367 -23.74 -21.00 -21.53
C LYS A 367 -25.22 -20.67 -21.75
N LYS A 368 -25.73 -19.58 -21.17
CA LYS A 368 -27.10 -19.09 -21.37
C LYS A 368 -27.08 -17.91 -22.32
#